data_AF-A0A174HXU0-F1
#
_entry.id   AF-A0A174HXU0-F1
#
_cell.length_a   1.000
_cell.length_b   1.000
_cell.length_c   1.000
_cell.angle_alpha   90.00
_cell.angle_beta   90.00
_cell.angle_gamma   90.00
#
_symmetry.space_group_name_H-M   'P 1'
#
loop_
_entity.id
_entity.type
_entity.pdbx_description
1 polymer ?
#
loop_
_entity_poly.entity_id
_entity_poly.type
_entity_poly.pdbx_seq_one_letter_code
_entity_poly.pdbx_strand_id
1 'polypeptide(L)'
;MWCISIAMCYSDCLINNINYIVQDFLITFFELLAWVVLIIGAIDTFPKDKYSNKRVWFYYAIMRGGISAIHSFIGLINILKI
;
A
#
# COMPACT_ATOMS: atom_id res chain seq x y z
N MET A 1 -11.65 -13.06 12.04
CA MET A 1 -11.68 -13.64 10.67
C MET A 1 -12.95 -13.29 9.89
N TRP A 2 -14.15 -13.28 10.49
CA TRP A 2 -15.39 -12.94 9.77
C TRP A 2 -15.49 -11.48 9.29
N CYS A 3 -15.09 -10.50 10.12
CA CYS A 3 -15.20 -9.09 9.74
C CYS A 3 -14.35 -8.72 8.52
N ILE A 4 -13.18 -9.36 8.35
CA ILE A 4 -12.29 -9.12 7.22
C ILE A 4 -12.91 -9.68 5.94
N SER A 5 -13.56 -10.85 6.00
CA SER A 5 -14.23 -11.45 4.85
C SER A 5 -15.46 -10.66 4.40
N ILE A 6 -16.22 -10.12 5.36
CA ILE A 6 -17.38 -9.27 5.08
C ILE A 6 -16.91 -7.94 4.48
N ALA A 7 -15.86 -7.34 5.04
CA ALA A 7 -15.27 -6.11 4.51
C ALA A 7 -14.72 -6.29 3.09
N MET A 8 -14.01 -7.39 2.80
CA MET A 8 -13.54 -7.69 1.45
C MET A 8 -14.68 -7.88 0.46
N CYS A 9 -15.75 -8.61 0.83
CA CYS A 9 -16.89 -8.85 -0.04
C CYS A 9 -17.68 -7.55 -0.33
N TYR A 10 -17.86 -6.69 0.68
CA TYR A 10 -18.47 -5.38 0.49
C TYR A 10 -17.61 -4.46 -0.36
N SER A 11 -16.30 -4.41 -0.12
CA SER A 11 -15.38 -3.61 -0.94
C SER A 11 -15.38 -4.10 -2.39
N ASP A 12 -15.37 -5.40 -2.64
CA ASP A 12 -15.43 -5.98 -3.99
C ASP A 12 -16.73 -5.63 -4.72
N CYS A 13 -17.87 -5.72 -4.03
CA CYS A 13 -19.17 -5.36 -4.59
C CYS A 13 -19.30 -3.84 -4.84
N LEU A 14 -18.71 -3.01 -3.98
CA LEU A 14 -18.71 -1.56 -4.11
C LEU A 14 -17.81 -1.14 -5.28
N ILE A 15 -16.63 -1.74 -5.39
CA ILE A 15 -15.65 -1.50 -6.45
C ILE A 15 -16.20 -1.94 -7.83
N ASN A 16 -16.80 -3.13 -7.93
CA ASN A 16 -17.35 -3.65 -9.20
C ASN A 16 -18.56 -2.86 -9.74
N ASN A 17 -19.22 -2.07 -8.90
CA ASN A 17 -20.39 -1.26 -9.29
C ASN A 17 -20.03 0.18 -9.69
N ILE A 18 -18.74 0.51 -9.67
CA ILE A 18 -18.20 1.83 -10.03
C ILE A 18 -17.64 1.76 -11.47
N ASN A 19 -17.60 2.91 -12.17
CA ASN A 19 -16.94 3.03 -13.46
C ASN A 19 -15.49 2.51 -13.38
N TYR A 20 -15.07 1.68 -14.34
CA TYR A 20 -13.76 1.04 -14.42
C TYR A 20 -12.59 2.00 -14.16
N ILE A 21 -12.63 3.23 -14.70
CA ILE A 21 -11.59 4.25 -14.48
C ILE A 21 -11.51 4.67 -13.01
N VAL A 22 -12.67 4.86 -12.36
CA VAL A 22 -12.75 5.28 -10.97
C VAL A 22 -12.38 4.11 -10.02
N GLN A 23 -12.73 2.88 -10.40
CA GLN A 23 -12.30 1.66 -9.72
C GLN A 23 -10.76 1.51 -9.74
N ASP A 24 -10.14 1.65 -10.91
CA ASP A 24 -8.68 1.54 -11.07
C ASP A 24 -7.95 2.65 -10.30
N PHE A 25 -8.50 3.87 -10.32
CA PHE A 25 -8.02 5.00 -9.50
C PHE A 25 -8.07 4.68 -8.00
N LEU A 26 -9.20 4.19 -7.50
CA LEU A 26 -9.40 3.91 -6.07
C LEU A 26 -8.45 2.81 -5.58
N ILE A 27 -8.30 1.72 -6.35
CA ILE A 27 -7.40 0.61 -6.00
C ILE A 27 -5.96 1.13 -5.88
N THR A 28 -5.49 1.84 -6.91
CA THR A 28 -4.13 2.37 -6.97
C THR A 28 -3.88 3.40 -5.87
N PHE A 29 -4.88 4.22 -5.54
CA PHE A 29 -4.81 5.20 -4.45
C PHE A 29 -4.70 4.54 -3.08
N PHE A 30 -5.54 3.53 -2.79
CA PHE A 30 -5.48 2.83 -1.51
C PHE A 30 -4.21 2.01 -1.35
N GLU A 31 -3.67 1.44 -2.43
CA GLU A 31 -2.38 0.76 -2.40
C GLU A 31 -1.25 1.73 -2.01
N LEU A 32 -1.22 2.91 -2.62
CA LEU A 32 -0.28 3.97 -2.25
C LEU A 32 -0.41 4.36 -0.77
N LEU A 33 -1.64 4.57 -0.30
CA LEU A 33 -1.92 4.94 1.09
C LEU A 33 -1.46 3.86 2.06
N ALA A 34 -1.70 2.59 1.74
CA ALA A 34 -1.25 1.45 2.54
C ALA A 34 0.29 1.43 2.68
N TRP A 35 1.02 1.66 1.59
CA TRP A 35 2.48 1.73 1.64
C TRP A 35 2.99 2.90 2.47
N VAL A 36 2.36 4.07 2.38
CA VAL A 36 2.72 5.24 3.22
C VAL A 36 2.55 4.90 4.71
N VAL A 37 1.42 4.32 5.09
CA VAL A 37 1.15 3.90 6.48
C VAL A 37 2.16 2.86 6.94
N LEU A 38 2.49 1.87 6.11
CA LEU A 38 3.48 0.84 6.42
C LEU A 38 4.89 1.43 6.61
N ILE A 39 5.29 2.41 5.80
CA ILE A 39 6.59 3.08 5.94
C ILE A 39 6.64 3.88 7.24
N ILE A 40 5.57 4.60 7.59
CA ILE A 40 5.50 5.36 8.85
C ILE A 40 5.59 4.41 10.06
N GLY A 41 4.81 3.32 10.06
CA GLY A 41 4.86 2.31 11.11
C GLY A 41 6.21 1.59 11.20
N ALA A 42 6.87 1.37 10.06
CA ALA A 42 8.23 0.87 10.04
C ALA A 42 9.18 1.88 10.72
N ILE A 43 9.17 3.15 10.34
CA ILE A 43 10.04 4.18 10.96
C ILE A 43 9.85 4.24 12.48
N ASP A 44 8.62 4.15 12.99
CA ASP A 44 8.36 4.12 14.43
C ASP A 44 8.94 2.87 15.12
N THR A 45 8.92 1.74 14.43
CA THR A 45 9.46 0.45 14.91
C THR A 45 10.96 0.27 14.59
N PHE A 46 11.67 1.36 14.29
CA PHE A 46 13.08 1.31 13.90
C PHE A 46 13.95 0.57 14.92
N PRO A 47 14.67 -0.51 14.52
CA PRO A 47 15.47 -1.29 15.45
C PRO A 47 16.66 -0.48 15.97
N LYS A 48 16.66 -0.25 17.29
CA LYS A 48 17.66 0.61 17.98
C LYS A 48 19.07 0.02 17.98
N ASP A 49 19.19 -1.30 17.96
CA ASP A 49 20.48 -1.99 17.97
C ASP A 49 21.24 -1.77 16.64
N LYS A 50 22.48 -1.30 16.75
CA LYS A 50 23.39 -1.13 15.62
C LYS A 50 23.88 -2.51 15.14
N TYR A 51 23.92 -2.71 13.82
CA TYR A 51 24.41 -3.94 13.16
C TYR A 51 23.67 -5.24 13.54
N SER A 52 22.37 -5.17 13.79
CA SER A 52 21.53 -6.37 13.95
C SER A 52 20.96 -6.85 12.62
N ASN A 53 20.77 -8.16 12.47
CA ASN A 53 20.08 -8.73 11.32
C ASN A 53 18.67 -8.13 11.13
N LYS A 54 18.00 -7.78 12.25
CA LYS A 54 16.71 -7.09 12.27
C LYS A 54 16.76 -5.75 11.54
N ARG A 55 17.84 -4.97 11.72
CA ARG A 55 18.03 -3.68 11.03
C ARG A 55 18.27 -3.85 9.53
N VAL A 56 18.95 -4.91 9.09
CA VAL A 56 19.11 -5.23 7.67
C VAL A 56 17.77 -5.57 7.03
N TRP A 57 16.99 -6.46 7.65
CA TRP A 57 15.64 -6.82 7.19
C TRP A 57 14.70 -5.62 7.18
N PHE A 58 14.84 -4.73 8.15
CA PHE A 58 14.11 -3.48 8.21
C PHE A 58 14.39 -2.58 6.99
N TYR A 59 15.66 -2.36 6.65
CA TYR A 59 16.00 -1.59 5.45
C TYR A 59 15.49 -2.25 4.16
N TYR A 60 15.58 -3.58 4.07
CA TYR A 60 15.04 -4.32 2.93
C TYR A 60 13.52 -4.12 2.79
N ALA A 61 12.78 -4.19 3.90
CA ALA A 61 11.34 -3.98 3.91
C ALA A 61 10.95 -2.55 3.51
N ILE A 62 11.67 -1.54 4.02
CA ILE A 62 11.43 -0.13 3.64
C ILE A 62 11.79 0.13 2.18
N MET A 63 12.92 -0.37 1.68
CA MET A 63 13.30 -0.20 0.27
C MET A 63 12.27 -0.86 -0.65
N ARG A 64 11.85 -2.09 -0.34
CA ARG A 64 10.82 -2.79 -1.12
C ARG A 64 9.48 -2.05 -1.10
N GLY A 65 9.06 -1.56 0.07
CA GLY A 65 7.84 -0.78 0.19
C GLY A 65 7.91 0.57 -0.52
N GLY A 66 9.05 1.24 -0.50
CA GLY A 66 9.28 2.48 -1.24
C GLY A 66 9.19 2.28 -2.76
N ILE A 67 9.79 1.22 -3.30
CA ILE A 67 9.68 0.88 -4.73
C ILE A 67 8.22 0.64 -5.11
N SER A 68 7.48 -0.10 -4.28
CA SER A 68 6.06 -0.39 -4.55
C SER A 68 5.22 0.89 -4.48
N ALA A 69 5.46 1.77 -3.51
CA ALA A 69 4.76 3.06 -3.41
C ALA A 69 4.99 3.95 -4.64
N ILE A 70 6.23 4.00 -5.14
CA ILE A 70 6.58 4.75 -6.37
C ILE A 70 5.84 4.16 -7.57
N HIS A 71 5.78 2.84 -7.69
CA HIS A 71 5.08 2.19 -8.78
C HIS A 71 3.58 2.50 -8.77
N SER A 72 2.92 2.37 -7.61
CA SER A 72 1.52 2.76 -7.44
C SER A 72 1.30 4.26 -7.72
N PHE A 73 2.24 5.14 -7.33
CA PHE A 73 2.14 6.58 -7.64
C PHE A 73 2.20 6.87 -9.15
N ILE A 74 3.08 6.19 -9.88
CA ILE A 74 3.15 6.28 -11.34
C ILE A 74 1.84 5.79 -11.98
N GLY A 75 1.31 4.66 -11.50
CA GLY A 75 0.00 4.14 -11.92
C GLY A 75 -1.10 5.18 -11.72
N LEU A 76 -1.14 5.83 -10.55
CA LEU A 76 -2.13 6.85 -10.23
C LEU A 76 -2.05 8.05 -11.18
N ILE A 77 -0.83 8.56 -11.44
CA ILE A 77 -0.61 9.67 -12.38
C ILE A 77 -1.08 9.30 -13.79
N ASN A 78 -0.83 8.06 -14.23
CA ASN A 78 -1.24 7.61 -15.56
C ASN A 78 -2.77 7.56 -15.69
N ILE A 79 -3.48 7.10 -14.66
CA ILE A 79 -4.95 7.08 -14.63
C ILE A 79 -5.52 8.51 -14.66
N LEU A 80 -4.92 9.43 -13.88
CA LEU A 80 -5.33 10.85 -13.83
C LEU A 80 -5.09 11.62 -15.14
N LYS A 81 -4.24 11.09 -16.02
CA LYS A 81 -3.89 11.72 -17.30
C LYS A 81 -4.83 11.31 -18.44
N ILE A 82 -5.65 10.28 -18.24
CA ILE A 82 -6.73 9.84 -19.13
C ILE A 82 -7.96 10.73 -18.93
#